data_AF-A0A2E0BSY6-F1
#
_entry.id   AF-A0A2E0BSY6-F1
#
_cell.length_a   1.000
_cell.length_b   1.000
_cell.length_c   1.000
_cell.angle_alpha   90.00
_cell.angle_beta   90.00
_cell.angle_gamma   90.00
#
_symmetry.space_group_name_H-M   'P 1'
#
loop_
_entity.id
_entity.type
_entity.pdbx_description
1 polymer ?
#
loop_
_entity_poly.entity_id
_entity_poly.type
_entity_poly.pdbx_seq_one_letter_code
_entity_poly.pdbx_strand_id
1 'polypeptide(L)'
;MKKIILLILIFCSSVVFGQEKVDKVSEFKKELKKTFKFSTFYAAVNGGTSLSDRNTFTVNTGQLVTDVVETPFDYSIVAGVRKIARFDYENRENVFYDGTEGHLGDNATVGKIKGFEFLFEGDYRRIQGINYFNQHHFLRYVANDWVAKVEYLKDGFVDVEYFESSQRYRYNINKKFSLNLGAAQRLSEPYGYDPLAEWLLSNGNLHYTWLAIQEGYQVNFNGPGDVVYLNPSGDVVATSTAVWEEVIIPQVLVDYVEKKRDEAPFKLEYSFVLGADFYHYEKNFWAHAWGNVMPYHVKTADEYSYHTYNGGQWVDYSGGLIFGYKLSKSLGLFAEGKYNKYWNRRWHEFSMGVNYIIF
;
A
#
# COMPACT_ATOMS: atom_id res chain seq x y z
N MET A 1 5.79 11.85 6.07
CA MET A 1 5.50 11.26 7.42
C MET A 1 4.99 12.27 8.47
N LYS A 2 5.79 13.22 9.01
CA LYS A 2 5.32 14.14 10.08
C LYS A 2 4.08 14.97 9.72
N LYS A 3 3.95 15.41 8.46
CA LYS A 3 2.83 16.24 7.98
C LYS A 3 1.49 15.47 7.89
N ILE A 4 1.52 14.18 7.56
CA ILE A 4 0.31 13.35 7.38
C ILE A 4 -0.24 12.86 8.73
N ILE A 5 0.64 12.46 9.67
CA ILE A 5 0.24 12.14 11.04
C ILE A 5 -0.40 13.36 11.73
N LEU A 6 0.13 14.55 11.48
CA LEU A 6 -0.45 15.80 11.98
C LEU A 6 -1.84 16.07 11.39
N LEU A 7 -2.05 15.77 10.11
CA LEU A 7 -3.36 15.88 9.44
C LEU A 7 -4.41 14.90 10.00
N ILE A 8 -4.01 13.66 10.30
CA ILE A 8 -4.89 12.67 10.96
C ILE A 8 -5.28 13.15 12.37
N LEU A 9 -4.33 13.73 13.13
CA LEU A 9 -4.59 14.33 14.44
C LEU A 9 -5.49 15.58 14.36
N ILE A 10 -5.36 16.40 13.32
CA ILE A 10 -6.19 17.59 13.08
C ILE A 10 -7.62 17.20 12.63
N PHE A 11 -7.77 16.13 11.84
CA PHE A 11 -9.08 15.65 11.43
C PHE A 11 -9.82 14.94 12.58
N CYS A 12 -9.11 14.16 13.41
CA CYS A 12 -9.69 13.56 14.62
C CYS A 12 -10.11 14.60 15.66
N SER A 13 -9.43 15.74 15.75
CA SER A 13 -9.80 16.80 16.69
C SER A 13 -11.01 17.62 16.22
N SER A 14 -11.18 17.85 14.92
CA SER A 14 -12.32 18.65 14.40
C SER A 14 -13.68 17.93 14.50
N VAL A 15 -13.72 16.61 14.63
CA VAL A 15 -14.98 15.85 14.84
C VAL A 15 -15.43 15.83 16.31
N VAL A 16 -14.60 16.29 17.26
CA VAL A 16 -14.84 16.09 18.71
C VAL A 16 -15.15 17.39 19.50
N PHE A 17 -15.07 18.58 18.92
CA PHE A 17 -15.20 19.83 19.70
C PHE A 17 -16.47 20.64 19.40
N GLY A 18 -17.59 20.19 19.96
CA GLY A 18 -18.64 21.08 20.46
C GLY A 18 -18.31 21.57 21.88
N GLN A 19 -18.36 22.89 22.11
CA GLN A 19 -18.26 23.54 23.44
C GLN A 19 -19.32 22.95 24.39
N GLU A 20 -19.01 22.53 25.62
CA GLU A 20 -19.06 23.34 26.87
C GLU A 20 -18.04 22.84 27.92
N LYS A 21 -17.47 23.71 28.77
CA LYS A 21 -16.57 23.35 29.89
C LYS A 21 -17.41 23.32 31.17
N VAL A 22 -17.41 22.29 32.02
CA VAL A 22 -16.51 22.18 33.18
C VAL A 22 -16.39 20.72 33.74
N ASP A 23 -17.21 19.74 33.30
CA ASP A 23 -17.12 18.31 33.71
C ASP A 23 -16.40 17.39 32.70
N LYS A 24 -15.80 17.98 31.66
CA LYS A 24 -15.31 17.29 30.46
C LYS A 24 -14.23 16.24 30.68
N VAL A 25 -13.42 16.29 31.74
CA VAL A 25 -12.34 15.29 31.94
C VAL A 25 -12.91 13.91 32.28
N SER A 26 -13.98 13.87 33.08
CA SER A 26 -14.70 12.64 33.46
C SER A 26 -15.43 12.05 32.26
N GLU A 27 -16.15 12.87 31.51
CA GLU A 27 -16.88 12.45 30.31
C GLU A 27 -15.95 12.04 29.18
N PHE A 28 -14.89 12.80 28.91
CA PHE A 28 -13.87 12.44 27.92
C PHE A 28 -13.22 11.09 28.25
N LYS A 29 -12.88 10.84 29.52
CA LYS A 29 -12.33 9.55 29.96
C LYS A 29 -13.34 8.41 29.78
N LYS A 30 -14.63 8.66 30.04
CA LYS A 30 -15.72 7.69 29.81
C LYS A 30 -15.89 7.39 28.31
N GLU A 31 -15.90 8.41 27.46
CA GLU A 31 -16.05 8.26 26.01
C GLU A 31 -14.82 7.61 25.36
N LEU A 32 -13.60 7.96 25.77
CA LEU A 32 -12.38 7.25 25.38
C LEU A 32 -12.46 5.77 25.77
N LYS A 33 -12.84 5.47 27.02
CA LYS A 33 -12.96 4.09 27.51
C LYS A 33 -13.99 3.30 26.70
N LYS A 34 -15.11 3.90 26.31
CA LYS A 34 -16.11 3.27 25.43
C LYS A 34 -15.58 3.03 24.01
N THR A 35 -14.90 4.03 23.46
CA THR A 35 -14.33 3.99 22.10
C THR A 35 -13.30 2.87 21.99
N PHE A 36 -12.39 2.77 22.95
CA PHE A 36 -11.35 1.73 22.99
C PHE A 36 -11.81 0.41 23.62
N LYS A 37 -13.05 0.30 24.11
CA LYS A 37 -13.60 -0.97 24.63
C LYS A 37 -13.57 -2.04 23.53
N PHE A 38 -13.08 -3.23 23.88
CA PHE A 38 -12.87 -4.38 22.99
C PHE A 38 -11.75 -4.22 21.95
N SER A 39 -10.92 -3.18 22.07
CA SER A 39 -9.73 -3.07 21.24
C SER A 39 -8.64 -4.00 21.76
N THR A 40 -7.81 -4.50 20.86
CA THR A 40 -6.62 -5.29 21.21
C THR A 40 -5.38 -4.55 20.73
N PHE A 41 -4.45 -4.33 21.64
CA PHE A 41 -3.08 -3.93 21.33
C PHE A 41 -2.23 -5.19 21.18
N TYR A 42 -1.37 -5.23 20.17
CA TYR A 42 -0.48 -6.35 19.91
C TYR A 42 0.85 -5.87 19.34
N ALA A 43 1.87 -6.65 19.59
CA ALA A 43 3.17 -6.52 18.96
C ALA A 43 3.77 -7.92 18.82
N ALA A 44 4.40 -8.19 17.69
CA ALA A 44 4.98 -9.48 17.40
C ALA A 44 6.26 -9.34 16.56
N VAL A 45 7.10 -10.35 16.66
CA VAL A 45 8.33 -10.50 15.88
C VAL A 45 8.29 -11.89 15.28
N ASN A 46 8.32 -11.97 13.95
CA ASN A 46 8.35 -13.23 13.21
C ASN A 46 9.68 -13.33 12.45
N GLY A 47 10.25 -14.54 12.40
CA GLY A 47 11.47 -14.84 11.65
C GLY A 47 11.25 -15.95 10.65
N GLY A 48 11.84 -15.80 9.46
CA GLY A 48 11.83 -16.77 8.36
C GLY A 48 13.25 -17.17 7.94
N THR A 49 13.35 -18.05 6.95
CA THR A 49 14.64 -18.42 6.34
C THR A 49 15.10 -17.37 5.34
N SER A 50 16.40 -17.34 5.01
CA SER A 50 16.92 -16.60 3.86
C SER A 50 16.70 -17.34 2.54
N LEU A 51 16.83 -16.60 1.43
CA LEU A 51 17.11 -17.19 0.13
C LEU A 51 18.46 -17.93 0.17
N SER A 52 18.57 -19.02 -0.59
CA SER A 52 19.85 -19.72 -0.77
C SER A 52 20.87 -18.80 -1.41
N ASP A 53 22.10 -18.85 -0.91
CA ASP A 53 23.21 -18.08 -1.46
C ASP A 53 23.43 -18.42 -2.93
N ARG A 54 23.74 -17.40 -3.72
CA ARG A 54 23.99 -17.54 -5.15
C ARG A 54 25.44 -17.20 -5.47
N ASN A 55 26.17 -18.19 -6.00
CA ASN A 55 27.50 -17.97 -6.55
C ASN A 55 27.39 -17.22 -7.88
N THR A 56 28.18 -16.17 -8.02
CA THR A 56 28.34 -15.39 -9.25
C THR A 56 29.78 -15.49 -9.72
N PHE A 57 29.95 -15.62 -11.03
CA PHE A 57 31.25 -15.84 -11.67
C PHE A 57 31.52 -14.69 -12.64
N THR A 58 32.59 -13.96 -12.40
CA THR A 58 32.99 -12.82 -13.23
C THR A 58 34.43 -13.01 -13.70
N VAL A 59 34.75 -12.60 -14.93
CA VAL A 59 36.13 -12.62 -15.42
C VAL A 59 36.70 -11.21 -15.35
N ASN A 60 37.71 -11.01 -14.50
CA ASN A 60 38.46 -9.75 -14.43
C ASN A 60 39.89 -9.98 -14.91
N THR A 61 40.28 -9.35 -16.03
CA THR A 61 41.63 -9.47 -16.62
C THR A 61 42.12 -10.93 -16.82
N GLY A 62 41.20 -11.85 -17.10
CA GLY A 62 41.50 -13.28 -17.32
C GLY A 62 41.51 -14.17 -16.06
N GLN A 63 41.29 -13.61 -14.87
CA GLN A 63 41.08 -14.38 -13.64
C GLN A 63 39.60 -14.57 -13.37
N LEU A 64 39.21 -15.81 -13.03
CA LEU A 64 37.88 -16.14 -12.55
C LEU A 64 37.73 -15.60 -11.12
N VAL A 65 36.88 -14.60 -10.95
CA VAL A 65 36.42 -14.10 -9.66
C VAL A 65 35.12 -14.81 -9.33
N THR A 66 35.03 -15.40 -8.13
CA THR A 66 33.80 -16.00 -7.61
C THR A 66 33.33 -15.17 -6.44
N ASP A 67 32.14 -14.60 -6.55
CA ASP A 67 31.49 -13.84 -5.48
C ASP A 67 30.26 -14.61 -5.00
N VAL A 68 30.03 -14.63 -3.69
CA VAL A 68 28.84 -15.20 -3.07
C VAL A 68 27.89 -14.06 -2.75
N VAL A 69 26.71 -14.06 -3.37
CA VAL A 69 25.64 -13.14 -3.02
C VAL A 69 24.84 -13.76 -1.87
N GLU A 70 25.13 -13.31 -0.65
CA GLU A 70 24.40 -13.70 0.55
C GLU A 70 23.13 -12.85 0.69
N THR A 71 21.99 -13.52 0.91
CA THR A 71 20.74 -12.83 1.22
C THR A 71 20.42 -13.02 2.70
N PRO A 72 20.24 -11.96 3.49
CA PRO A 72 19.91 -12.13 4.91
C PRO A 72 18.51 -12.74 5.09
N PHE A 73 18.28 -13.32 6.27
CA PHE A 73 17.01 -13.96 6.62
C PHE A 73 15.83 -12.96 6.63
N ASP A 74 14.65 -13.47 6.30
CA ASP A 74 13.41 -12.71 6.33
C ASP A 74 12.91 -12.54 7.77
N TYR A 75 12.34 -11.38 8.08
CA TYR A 75 11.72 -11.12 9.39
C TYR A 75 10.59 -10.13 9.26
N SER A 76 9.71 -10.07 10.25
CA SER A 76 8.74 -8.98 10.42
C SER A 76 8.68 -8.56 11.88
N ILE A 77 8.56 -7.25 12.09
CA ILE A 77 8.30 -6.62 13.38
C ILE A 77 7.04 -5.80 13.20
N VAL A 78 5.97 -6.28 13.82
CA VAL A 78 4.63 -5.72 13.67
C VAL A 78 4.13 -5.22 15.01
N ALA A 79 3.50 -4.06 15.00
CA ALA A 79 2.82 -3.52 16.16
C ALA A 79 1.54 -2.82 15.72
N GLY A 80 0.47 -3.02 16.49
CA GLY A 80 -0.81 -2.45 16.13
C GLY A 80 -1.83 -2.39 17.26
N VAL A 81 -2.90 -1.66 16.98
CA VAL A 81 -4.10 -1.62 17.81
C VAL A 81 -5.33 -1.71 16.90
N ARG A 82 -6.23 -2.65 17.20
CA ARG A 82 -7.42 -2.88 16.39
C ARG A 82 -8.69 -3.03 17.22
N LYS A 83 -9.81 -2.58 16.66
CA LYS A 83 -11.17 -2.85 17.11
C LYS A 83 -12.03 -3.14 15.90
N ILE A 84 -12.15 -4.42 15.55
CA ILE A 84 -12.89 -4.89 14.38
C ILE A 84 -13.68 -6.11 14.81
N ALA A 85 -14.95 -6.18 14.42
CA ALA A 85 -15.78 -7.34 14.71
C ALA A 85 -15.56 -8.44 13.67
N ARG A 86 -15.14 -9.62 14.14
CA ARG A 86 -14.91 -10.78 13.28
C ARG A 86 -16.20 -11.33 12.68
N PHE A 87 -16.18 -11.63 11.39
CA PHE A 87 -17.28 -12.28 10.69
C PHE A 87 -17.48 -13.72 11.18
N ASP A 88 -18.69 -14.26 11.05
CA ASP A 88 -19.00 -15.60 11.59
C ASP A 88 -18.25 -16.75 10.89
N TYR A 89 -17.74 -16.52 9.69
CA TYR A 89 -16.90 -17.48 8.96
C TYR A 89 -15.42 -17.42 9.39
N GLU A 90 -15.00 -16.40 10.13
CA GLU A 90 -13.61 -16.24 10.52
C GLU A 90 -13.29 -17.11 11.73
N ASN A 91 -12.29 -17.96 11.58
CA ASN A 91 -11.84 -18.81 12.68
C ASN A 91 -10.99 -18.00 13.67
N ARG A 92 -11.02 -18.39 14.95
CA ARG A 92 -10.08 -17.88 15.96
C ARG A 92 -9.00 -18.93 16.17
N GLU A 93 -8.15 -19.08 15.17
CA GLU A 93 -7.06 -20.07 15.20
C GLU A 93 -6.03 -19.70 16.26
N ASN A 94 -5.62 -18.43 16.30
CA ASN A 94 -4.65 -17.96 17.28
C ASN A 94 -5.31 -17.21 18.44
N VAL A 95 -4.76 -17.46 19.64
CA VAL A 95 -5.14 -16.74 20.88
C VAL A 95 -4.56 -15.32 20.88
N PHE A 96 -3.36 -15.18 20.31
CA PHE A 96 -2.61 -13.93 20.20
C PHE A 96 -2.62 -13.41 18.77
N TYR A 97 -2.40 -12.10 18.63
CA TYR A 97 -2.15 -11.51 17.31
C TYR A 97 -0.64 -11.48 17.05
N ASP A 98 -0.22 -11.98 15.89
CA ASP A 98 1.17 -12.04 15.44
C ASP A 98 1.43 -11.16 14.20
N GLY A 99 0.41 -10.44 13.71
CA GLY A 99 0.46 -9.57 12.54
C GLY A 99 0.54 -10.31 11.21
N THR A 100 0.31 -11.62 11.22
CA THR A 100 0.12 -12.44 10.02
C THR A 100 -1.36 -12.71 9.74
N GLU A 101 -2.28 -12.06 10.48
CA GLU A 101 -3.72 -12.26 10.30
C GLU A 101 -4.20 -11.72 8.95
N GLY A 102 -4.21 -12.58 7.93
CA GLY A 102 -4.73 -12.32 6.58
C GLY A 102 -6.26 -12.25 6.53
N HIS A 103 -6.90 -11.40 7.35
CA HIS A 103 -8.36 -11.25 7.33
C HIS A 103 -8.79 -10.40 6.13
N LEU A 104 -9.03 -11.07 4.99
CA LEU A 104 -9.48 -10.40 3.76
C LEU A 104 -10.78 -9.60 3.97
N GLY A 105 -11.66 -10.07 4.87
CA GLY A 105 -12.93 -9.42 5.21
C GLY A 105 -12.81 -8.03 5.82
N ASP A 106 -11.65 -7.67 6.41
CA ASP A 106 -11.42 -6.33 6.95
C ASP A 106 -11.48 -5.23 5.86
N ASN A 107 -11.19 -5.61 4.61
CA ASN A 107 -11.20 -4.74 3.43
C ASN A 107 -12.62 -4.42 2.92
N ALA A 108 -13.66 -5.08 3.43
CA ALA A 108 -15.04 -4.79 3.05
C ALA A 108 -15.42 -3.35 3.38
N THR A 109 -16.30 -2.74 2.59
CA THR A 109 -16.76 -1.37 2.87
C THR A 109 -17.64 -1.33 4.11
N VAL A 110 -18.37 -2.42 4.37
CA VAL A 110 -19.20 -2.60 5.57
C VAL A 110 -18.64 -3.70 6.46
N GLY A 111 -18.32 -3.35 7.72
CA GLY A 111 -18.00 -4.34 8.75
C GLY A 111 -19.23 -5.12 9.23
N LYS A 112 -18.99 -6.17 10.03
CA LYS A 112 -20.07 -7.01 10.58
C LYS A 112 -21.06 -6.24 11.45
N ILE A 113 -20.55 -5.29 12.24
CA ILE A 113 -21.36 -4.52 13.19
C ILE A 113 -21.54 -3.08 12.71
N LYS A 114 -22.65 -2.48 13.15
CA LYS A 114 -22.85 -1.04 13.03
C LYS A 114 -22.04 -0.34 14.12
N GLY A 115 -21.52 0.83 13.79
CA GLY A 115 -20.73 1.66 14.69
C GLY A 115 -19.29 1.82 14.22
N PHE A 116 -18.42 2.10 15.18
CA PHE A 116 -17.05 2.51 14.96
C PHE A 116 -16.07 1.34 15.04
N GLU A 117 -15.27 1.18 13.99
CA GLU A 117 -14.19 0.20 13.85
C GLU A 117 -12.89 0.90 13.46
N PHE A 118 -11.77 0.33 13.88
CA PHE A 118 -10.46 0.85 13.52
C PHE A 118 -9.37 -0.20 13.48
N LEU A 119 -8.36 0.08 12.68
CA LEU A 119 -7.06 -0.60 12.65
C LEU A 119 -5.98 0.47 12.62
N PHE A 120 -4.95 0.30 13.43
CA PHE A 120 -3.69 1.00 13.26
C PHE A 120 -2.58 -0.02 13.35
N GLU A 121 -1.88 -0.26 12.25
CA GLU A 121 -0.82 -1.25 12.17
C GLU A 121 0.39 -0.68 11.43
N GLY A 122 1.57 -0.90 12.00
CA GLY A 122 2.85 -0.71 11.33
C GLY A 122 3.61 -2.02 11.31
N ASP A 123 4.20 -2.33 10.17
CA ASP A 123 4.98 -3.55 9.97
C ASP A 123 6.28 -3.23 9.25
N TYR A 124 7.38 -3.49 9.95
CA TYR A 124 8.71 -3.45 9.39
C TYR A 124 9.17 -4.87 9.06
N ARG A 125 9.22 -5.19 7.77
CA ARG A 125 9.52 -6.54 7.29
C ARG A 125 10.66 -6.55 6.30
N ARG A 126 11.42 -7.64 6.30
CA ARG A 126 12.38 -7.97 5.25
C ARG A 126 11.87 -9.17 4.48
N ILE A 127 11.83 -9.03 3.16
CA ILE A 127 11.49 -10.10 2.22
C ILE A 127 12.60 -10.15 1.18
N GLN A 128 13.26 -11.29 1.07
CA GLN A 128 14.30 -11.55 0.07
C GLN A 128 15.41 -10.50 0.06
N GLY A 129 15.86 -10.09 1.25
CA GLY A 129 16.92 -9.09 1.43
C GLY A 129 16.46 -7.63 1.32
N ILE A 130 15.24 -7.35 0.87
CA ILE A 130 14.70 -5.98 0.74
C ILE A 130 13.85 -5.66 1.97
N ASN A 131 14.09 -4.51 2.59
CA ASN A 131 13.32 -4.04 3.74
C ASN A 131 12.14 -3.18 3.27
N TYR A 132 10.98 -3.42 3.84
CA TYR A 132 9.75 -2.69 3.61
C TYR A 132 9.21 -2.18 4.93
N PHE A 133 8.72 -0.94 4.94
CA PHE A 133 7.95 -0.39 6.05
C PHE A 133 6.52 -0.16 5.61
N ASN A 134 5.68 -1.15 5.91
CA ASN A 134 4.26 -1.18 5.56
C ASN A 134 3.45 -0.58 6.70
N GLN A 135 2.36 0.09 6.33
CA GLN A 135 1.43 0.68 7.29
C GLN A 135 0.01 0.54 6.77
N HIS A 136 -0.90 0.12 7.64
CA HIS A 136 -2.32 0.11 7.35
C HIS A 136 -3.08 0.68 8.54
N HIS A 137 -3.62 1.88 8.34
CA HIS A 137 -4.43 2.56 9.33
C HIS A 137 -5.79 2.86 8.74
N PHE A 138 -6.87 2.46 9.39
CA PHE A 138 -8.19 2.92 8.98
C PHE A 138 -9.09 3.20 10.17
N LEU A 139 -10.00 4.14 9.96
CA LEU A 139 -11.15 4.44 10.80
C LEU A 139 -12.39 4.26 9.94
N ARG A 140 -13.35 3.47 10.42
CA ARG A 140 -14.61 3.22 9.71
C ARG A 140 -15.77 3.42 10.66
N TYR A 141 -16.79 4.16 10.19
CA TYR A 141 -18.07 4.25 10.86
C TYR A 141 -19.18 3.77 9.93
N VAL A 142 -19.92 2.76 10.38
CA VAL A 142 -21.03 2.15 9.62
C VAL A 142 -22.36 2.46 10.30
N ALA A 143 -23.20 3.25 9.64
CA ALA A 143 -24.58 3.50 10.04
C ALA A 143 -25.57 2.62 9.24
N ASN A 144 -26.87 2.86 9.44
CA ASN A 144 -27.92 2.19 8.67
C ASN A 144 -27.93 2.66 7.20
N ASP A 145 -27.74 3.96 7.01
CA ASP A 145 -28.01 4.73 5.81
C ASP A 145 -26.77 5.46 5.27
N TRP A 146 -25.64 5.41 5.98
CA TRP A 146 -24.38 5.98 5.52
C TRP A 146 -23.16 5.24 6.07
N VAL A 147 -22.03 5.42 5.40
CA VAL A 147 -20.71 4.92 5.79
C VAL A 147 -19.69 6.04 5.60
N ALA A 148 -18.81 6.22 6.57
CA ALA A 148 -17.60 7.01 6.38
C ALA A 148 -16.37 6.16 6.69
N LYS A 149 -15.33 6.32 5.87
CA LYS A 149 -14.05 5.63 6.04
C LYS A 149 -12.92 6.60 5.80
N VAL A 150 -11.94 6.58 6.69
CA VAL A 150 -10.64 7.20 6.47
C VAL A 150 -9.60 6.09 6.51
N GLU A 151 -8.70 6.04 5.54
CA GLU A 151 -7.68 5.02 5.40
C GLU A 151 -6.34 5.67 5.02
N TYR A 152 -5.27 5.22 5.65
CA TYR A 152 -3.91 5.43 5.20
C TYR A 152 -3.31 4.05 4.93
N LEU A 153 -2.86 3.85 3.69
CA LEU A 153 -2.21 2.62 3.26
C LEU A 153 -0.84 2.98 2.71
N LYS A 154 0.20 2.30 3.21
CA LYS A 154 1.53 2.26 2.63
C LYS A 154 1.93 0.79 2.49
N ASP A 155 2.04 0.34 1.26
CA ASP A 155 2.55 -0.97 0.89
C ASP A 155 3.81 -0.78 0.03
N GLY A 156 4.96 -1.02 0.65
CA GLY A 156 6.25 -0.87 -0.02
C GLY A 156 6.53 -1.95 -1.05
N PHE A 157 5.86 -3.11 -0.98
CA PHE A 157 6.06 -4.19 -1.93
C PHE A 157 5.33 -3.90 -3.26
N VAL A 158 4.15 -3.29 -3.18
CA VAL A 158 3.35 -2.89 -4.35
C VAL A 158 3.72 -1.50 -4.87
N ASP A 159 4.52 -0.73 -4.11
CA ASP A 159 4.80 0.70 -4.36
C ASP A 159 3.50 1.52 -4.43
N VAL A 160 2.71 1.42 -3.34
CA VAL A 160 1.46 2.15 -3.15
C VAL A 160 1.45 2.84 -1.79
N GLU A 161 1.35 4.17 -1.80
CA GLU A 161 1.08 5.03 -0.66
C GLU A 161 -0.09 5.98 -0.96
N TYR A 162 -1.12 5.96 -0.10
CA TYR A 162 -2.22 6.93 -0.16
C TYR A 162 -2.93 7.11 1.19
N PHE A 163 -3.56 8.27 1.34
CA PHE A 163 -4.57 8.57 2.34
C PHE A 163 -5.92 8.78 1.64
N GLU A 164 -6.94 7.99 1.95
CA GLU A 164 -8.29 8.12 1.41
C GLU A 164 -9.26 8.53 2.52
N SER A 165 -10.14 9.49 2.22
CA SER A 165 -11.33 9.79 3.01
C SER A 165 -12.56 9.64 2.12
N SER A 166 -13.52 8.83 2.52
CA SER A 166 -14.77 8.65 1.78
C SER A 166 -15.99 8.77 2.67
N GLN A 167 -17.05 9.34 2.10
CA GLN A 167 -18.37 9.44 2.70
C GLN A 167 -19.40 8.96 1.68
N ARG A 168 -20.22 8.01 2.10
CA ARG A 168 -21.10 7.26 1.20
C ARG A 168 -22.48 7.11 1.80
N TYR A 169 -23.51 7.40 1.01
CA TYR A 169 -24.87 6.98 1.30
C TYR A 169 -24.99 5.48 1.08
N ARG A 170 -25.71 4.79 1.97
CA ARG A 170 -25.89 3.33 1.95
C ARG A 170 -27.37 2.99 1.81
N TYR A 171 -27.70 2.21 0.79
CA TYR A 171 -29.03 1.69 0.54
C TYR A 171 -29.04 0.17 0.73
N ASN A 172 -29.78 -0.30 1.74
CA ASN A 172 -29.92 -1.73 2.00
C ASN A 172 -31.08 -2.29 1.15
N ILE A 173 -30.77 -3.05 0.10
CA ILE A 173 -31.79 -3.71 -0.72
C ILE A 173 -32.46 -4.84 0.07
N ASN A 174 -31.68 -5.56 0.87
CA ASN A 174 -32.18 -6.55 1.81
C ASN A 174 -31.23 -6.67 3.01
N LYS A 175 -31.44 -7.66 3.88
CA LYS A 175 -30.61 -7.87 5.08
C LYS A 175 -29.17 -8.32 4.76
N LYS A 176 -28.92 -8.83 3.55
CA LYS A 176 -27.65 -9.41 3.10
C LYS A 176 -26.90 -8.50 2.12
N PHE A 177 -27.62 -7.74 1.30
CA PHE A 177 -27.09 -6.95 0.20
C PHE A 177 -27.34 -5.46 0.40
N SER A 178 -26.29 -4.67 0.27
CA SER A 178 -26.37 -3.21 0.28
C SER A 178 -25.54 -2.59 -0.85
N LEU A 179 -26.07 -1.52 -1.41
CA LEU A 179 -25.34 -0.63 -2.32
C LEU A 179 -24.91 0.61 -1.55
N ASN A 180 -23.80 1.21 -1.95
CA ASN A 180 -23.35 2.49 -1.45
C ASN A 180 -22.87 3.39 -2.59
N LEU A 181 -23.07 4.70 -2.43
CA LEU A 181 -22.64 5.70 -3.39
C LEU A 181 -22.19 6.97 -2.68
N GLY A 182 -21.15 7.63 -3.17
CA GLY A 182 -20.64 8.81 -2.51
C GLY A 182 -19.42 9.40 -3.19
N ALA A 183 -18.62 10.10 -2.38
CA ALA A 183 -17.38 10.71 -2.83
C ALA A 183 -16.21 10.19 -2.00
N ALA A 184 -15.05 10.11 -2.66
CA ALA A 184 -13.76 9.81 -2.04
C ALA A 184 -12.77 10.94 -2.36
N GLN A 185 -11.93 11.26 -1.39
CA GLN A 185 -10.82 12.20 -1.50
C GLN A 185 -9.54 11.42 -1.22
N ARG A 186 -8.57 11.47 -2.12
CA ARG A 186 -7.30 10.75 -1.97
C ARG A 186 -6.13 11.71 -2.01
N LEU A 187 -5.30 11.64 -0.99
CA LEU A 187 -3.99 12.26 -0.96
C LEU A 187 -2.93 11.18 -1.26
N SER A 188 -2.24 11.28 -2.39
CA SER A 188 -1.37 10.22 -2.91
C SER A 188 -0.07 10.77 -3.49
N GLU A 189 0.92 9.90 -3.66
CA GLU A 189 2.05 10.20 -4.53
C GLU A 189 1.58 10.52 -5.97
N PRO A 190 2.37 11.25 -6.76
CA PRO A 190 2.05 11.56 -8.14
C PRO A 190 2.24 10.32 -9.03
N TYR A 191 1.30 9.37 -8.95
CA TYR A 191 1.32 8.19 -9.79
C TYR A 191 1.36 8.57 -11.27
N GLY A 192 2.04 7.76 -12.08
CA GLY A 192 2.22 8.02 -13.51
C GLY A 192 3.23 9.12 -13.86
N TYR A 193 3.71 9.91 -12.89
CA TYR A 193 4.78 10.87 -13.13
C TYR A 193 6.09 10.14 -13.46
N ASP A 194 6.65 10.44 -14.63
CA ASP A 194 7.94 9.94 -15.08
C ASP A 194 8.94 11.12 -15.14
N PRO A 195 9.85 11.24 -14.16
CA PRO A 195 10.87 12.29 -14.15
C PRO A 195 11.82 12.24 -15.36
N LEU A 196 11.99 11.08 -16.00
CA LEU A 196 12.89 10.94 -17.15
C LEU A 196 12.25 11.44 -18.46
N ALA A 197 10.94 11.68 -18.47
CA ALA A 197 10.23 12.12 -19.66
C ALA A 197 10.76 13.45 -20.21
N GLU A 198 11.25 14.36 -19.37
CA GLU A 198 11.85 15.64 -19.80
C GLU A 198 13.22 15.48 -20.48
N TRP A 199 13.89 14.34 -20.25
CA TRP A 199 15.21 14.01 -20.79
C TRP A 199 15.14 13.14 -22.04
N LEU A 200 13.95 12.70 -22.43
CA LEU A 200 13.72 11.97 -23.66
C LEU A 200 13.80 12.91 -24.86
N LEU A 201 14.65 12.53 -25.81
CA LEU A 201 14.78 13.21 -27.09
C LEU A 201 13.66 12.79 -28.04
N SER A 202 13.43 13.59 -29.08
CA SER A 202 12.42 13.32 -30.11
C SER A 202 12.63 12.00 -30.87
N ASN A 203 13.86 11.45 -30.84
CA ASN A 203 14.20 10.15 -31.40
C ASN A 203 14.01 8.98 -30.42
N GLY A 204 13.51 9.24 -29.19
CA GLY A 204 13.29 8.23 -28.15
C GLY A 204 14.52 7.92 -27.30
N ASN A 205 15.68 8.52 -27.58
CA ASN A 205 16.89 8.31 -26.77
C ASN A 205 16.88 9.20 -25.53
N LEU A 206 17.43 8.70 -24.44
CA LEU A 206 17.61 9.48 -23.21
C LEU A 206 18.88 10.32 -23.31
N HIS A 207 18.82 11.60 -22.96
CA HIS A 207 20.00 12.47 -22.92
C HIS A 207 20.83 12.27 -21.63
N TYR A 208 21.15 11.01 -21.29
CA TYR A 208 21.67 10.56 -20.00
C TYR A 208 22.97 11.24 -19.54
N THR A 209 23.88 11.53 -20.47
CA THR A 209 25.16 12.17 -20.11
C THR A 209 24.96 13.62 -19.65
N TRP A 210 23.99 14.34 -20.22
CA TRP A 210 23.68 15.71 -19.77
C TRP A 210 22.93 15.70 -18.44
N LEU A 211 22.04 14.73 -18.24
CA LEU A 211 21.40 14.51 -16.94
C LEU A 211 22.45 14.30 -15.86
N ALA A 212 23.42 13.41 -16.11
CA ALA A 212 24.50 13.17 -15.16
C ALA A 212 25.33 14.44 -14.88
N ILE A 213 25.64 15.22 -15.92
CA ILE A 213 26.36 16.50 -15.74
C ILE A 213 25.54 17.49 -14.89
N GLN A 214 24.21 17.55 -15.06
CA GLN A 214 23.33 18.39 -14.24
C GLN A 214 23.26 17.92 -12.78
N GLU A 215 23.37 16.62 -12.54
CA GLU A 215 23.51 16.05 -11.20
C GLU A 215 24.94 16.18 -10.65
N GLY A 216 25.86 16.84 -11.36
CA GLY A 216 27.18 17.24 -10.89
C GLY A 216 28.34 16.34 -11.33
N TYR A 217 28.08 15.32 -12.16
CA TYR A 217 29.14 14.50 -12.75
C TYR A 217 29.94 15.30 -13.78
N GLN A 218 31.19 14.90 -13.99
CA GLN A 218 32.09 15.57 -14.96
C GLN A 218 32.68 14.56 -15.94
N VAL A 219 32.87 15.00 -17.18
CA VAL A 219 33.50 14.21 -18.25
C VAL A 219 34.75 14.96 -18.71
N ASN A 220 35.92 14.39 -18.39
CA ASN A 220 37.21 14.96 -18.74
C ASN A 220 37.83 14.20 -19.90
N PHE A 221 38.18 14.92 -20.97
CA PHE A 221 38.88 14.37 -22.12
C PHE A 221 40.38 14.68 -22.00
N ASN A 222 41.18 13.66 -21.72
CA ASN A 222 42.62 13.81 -21.45
C ASN A 222 43.51 13.54 -22.68
N GLY A 223 42.92 13.33 -23.86
CA GLY A 223 43.64 13.08 -25.11
C GLY A 223 42.80 12.26 -26.10
N PRO A 224 43.35 11.88 -27.27
CA PRO A 224 42.65 11.04 -28.24
C PRO A 224 42.37 9.65 -27.65
N GLY A 225 41.13 9.42 -27.23
CA GLY A 225 40.67 8.13 -26.70
C GLY A 225 40.68 8.00 -25.17
N ASP A 226 41.24 8.97 -24.45
CA ASP A 226 41.28 8.97 -22.98
C ASP A 226 40.15 9.84 -22.41
N VAL A 227 39.15 9.18 -21.83
CA VAL A 227 38.03 9.82 -21.13
C VAL A 227 38.00 9.37 -19.68
N VAL A 228 37.83 10.33 -18.77
CA VAL A 228 37.70 10.09 -17.33
C VAL A 228 36.39 10.71 -16.86
N TYR A 229 35.58 9.91 -16.17
CA TYR A 229 34.31 10.33 -15.60
C TYR A 229 34.46 10.49 -14.08
N LEU A 230 34.02 11.63 -13.56
CA LEU A 230 34.10 11.99 -12.15
C LEU A 230 32.70 12.09 -11.54
N ASN A 231 32.54 11.63 -10.29
CA ASN A 231 31.33 11.87 -9.50
C ASN A 231 31.26 13.35 -9.02
N PRO A 232 30.15 13.77 -8.39
CA PRO A 232 30.01 15.13 -7.85
C PRO A 232 31.04 15.50 -6.77
N SER A 233 31.67 14.52 -6.12
CA SER A 233 32.75 14.71 -5.14
C SER A 233 34.13 14.91 -5.78
N GLY A 234 34.26 14.65 -7.09
CA GLY A 234 35.52 14.72 -7.82
C GLY A 234 36.31 13.41 -7.88
N ASP A 235 35.74 12.28 -7.48
CA ASP A 235 36.37 10.97 -7.56
C ASP A 235 36.15 10.32 -8.93
N VAL A 236 37.15 9.60 -9.43
CA VAL A 236 37.05 8.85 -10.69
C VAL A 236 36.12 7.65 -10.51
N VAL A 237 35.02 7.64 -11.28
CA VAL A 237 34.03 6.55 -11.28
C VAL A 237 34.08 5.68 -12.52
N ALA A 238 34.60 6.20 -13.63
CA ALA A 238 34.85 5.40 -14.83
C ALA A 238 36.01 5.97 -15.65
N THR A 239 36.76 5.08 -16.30
CA THR A 239 37.83 5.42 -17.26
C THR A 239 37.54 4.87 -18.66
N SER A 240 36.34 4.34 -18.87
CA SER A 240 35.85 3.87 -20.16
C SER A 240 34.36 4.19 -20.31
N THR A 241 33.93 4.45 -21.54
CA THR A 241 32.52 4.73 -21.85
C THR A 241 31.61 3.55 -21.52
N ALA A 242 32.08 2.31 -21.69
CA ALA A 242 31.30 1.12 -21.34
C ALA A 242 30.96 1.07 -19.84
N VAL A 243 31.94 1.33 -18.97
CA VAL A 243 31.69 1.37 -17.52
C VAL A 243 30.78 2.53 -17.14
N TRP A 244 30.95 3.69 -17.78
CA TRP A 244 30.06 4.83 -17.60
C TRP A 244 28.60 4.47 -17.92
N GLU A 245 28.35 3.88 -19.09
CA GLU A 245 26.98 3.59 -19.57
C GLU A 245 26.32 2.40 -18.88
N GLU A 246 27.07 1.34 -18.58
CA GLU A 246 26.50 0.09 -18.06
C GLU A 246 26.44 0.04 -16.54
N VAL A 247 27.26 0.83 -15.83
CA VAL A 247 27.37 0.77 -14.38
C VAL A 247 26.99 2.08 -13.72
N ILE A 248 27.54 3.20 -14.18
CA ILE A 248 27.37 4.49 -13.50
C ILE A 248 26.04 5.15 -13.86
N ILE A 249 25.72 5.26 -15.16
CA ILE A 249 24.48 5.90 -15.62
C ILE A 249 23.23 5.25 -15.01
N PRO A 250 23.07 3.91 -14.91
CA PRO A 250 21.92 3.31 -14.25
C PRO A 250 21.74 3.80 -12.81
N GLN A 251 22.83 3.97 -12.05
CA GLN A 251 22.77 4.51 -10.68
C GLN A 251 22.34 5.98 -10.69
N VAL A 252 22.93 6.80 -11.56
CA VAL A 252 22.54 8.22 -11.73
C VAL A 252 21.05 8.35 -12.05
N LEU A 253 20.51 7.50 -12.93
CA LEU A 253 19.10 7.54 -13.29
C LEU A 253 18.20 7.14 -12.13
N VAL A 254 18.57 6.11 -11.36
CA VAL A 254 17.82 5.69 -10.15
C VAL A 254 17.83 6.82 -9.12
N ASP A 255 19.00 7.35 -8.78
CA ASP A 255 19.16 8.43 -7.80
C ASP A 255 18.37 9.68 -8.21
N TYR A 256 18.42 10.05 -9.49
CA TYR A 256 17.66 11.18 -10.03
C TYR A 256 16.15 10.96 -9.94
N VAL A 257 15.66 9.78 -10.33
CA VAL A 257 14.22 9.45 -10.26
C VAL A 257 13.74 9.43 -8.82
N GLU A 258 14.47 8.81 -7.91
CA GLU A 258 14.14 8.78 -6.48
C GLU A 258 14.08 10.20 -5.89
N LYS A 259 15.12 11.01 -6.14
CA LYS A 259 15.15 12.42 -5.73
C LYS A 259 13.96 13.21 -6.27
N LYS A 260 13.61 13.06 -7.56
CA LYS A 260 12.48 13.77 -8.16
C LYS A 260 11.12 13.30 -7.65
N ARG A 261 10.97 12.01 -7.35
CA ARG A 261 9.77 11.48 -6.71
C ARG A 261 9.62 12.03 -5.28
N ASP A 262 10.71 12.10 -4.53
CA ASP A 262 10.73 12.64 -3.15
C ASP A 262 10.49 14.16 -3.09
N GLU A 263 10.97 14.90 -4.09
CA GLU A 263 10.70 16.33 -4.25
C GLU A 263 9.23 16.60 -4.64
N ALA A 264 8.58 15.65 -5.33
CA ALA A 264 7.24 15.84 -5.85
C ALA A 264 6.20 15.85 -4.71
N PRO A 265 5.34 16.87 -4.64
CA PRO A 265 4.34 16.96 -3.58
C PRO A 265 3.25 15.90 -3.73
N PHE A 266 2.67 15.47 -2.61
CA PHE A 266 1.43 14.67 -2.61
C PHE A 266 0.30 15.41 -3.34
N LYS A 267 -0.58 14.63 -3.97
CA LYS A 267 -1.68 15.10 -4.82
C LYS A 267 -3.02 14.79 -4.19
N LEU A 268 -3.89 15.79 -4.14
CA LEU A 268 -5.25 15.63 -3.67
C LEU A 268 -6.20 15.43 -4.87
N GLU A 269 -6.84 14.27 -4.91
CA GLU A 269 -7.76 13.86 -5.96
C GLU A 269 -9.16 13.63 -5.39
N TYR A 270 -10.17 13.91 -6.19
CA TYR A 270 -11.58 13.74 -5.82
C TYR A 270 -12.23 12.77 -6.79
N SER A 271 -12.95 11.80 -6.26
CA SER A 271 -13.52 10.70 -7.05
C SER A 271 -14.95 10.44 -6.63
N PHE A 272 -15.80 10.12 -7.60
CA PHE A 272 -17.08 9.50 -7.30
C PHE A 272 -16.85 8.03 -6.98
N VAL A 273 -17.53 7.48 -5.98
CA VAL A 273 -17.41 6.07 -5.59
C VAL A 273 -18.77 5.40 -5.54
N LEU A 274 -18.86 4.24 -6.16
CA LEU A 274 -19.96 3.29 -6.05
C LEU A 274 -19.44 2.03 -5.39
N GLY A 275 -20.23 1.42 -4.52
CA GLY A 275 -19.89 0.17 -3.89
C GLY A 275 -21.08 -0.75 -3.69
N ALA A 276 -20.77 -2.02 -3.50
CA ALA A 276 -21.72 -3.06 -3.19
C ALA A 276 -21.12 -3.99 -2.13
N ASP A 277 -21.94 -4.43 -1.19
CA ASP A 277 -21.56 -5.35 -0.13
C ASP A 277 -22.63 -6.44 -0.01
N PHE A 278 -22.22 -7.70 0.00
CA PHE A 278 -23.05 -8.88 0.15
C PHE A 278 -22.49 -9.76 1.25
N TYR A 279 -23.28 -10.04 2.29
CA TYR A 279 -22.89 -10.93 3.37
C TYR A 279 -23.96 -12.00 3.63
N HIS A 280 -23.54 -13.25 3.62
CA HIS A 280 -24.35 -14.40 3.98
C HIS A 280 -23.55 -15.45 4.73
N TYR A 281 -24.13 -15.95 5.82
CA TYR A 281 -23.52 -17.00 6.63
C TYR A 281 -24.56 -18.03 7.07
N GLU A 282 -24.22 -19.29 6.86
CA GLU A 282 -24.83 -20.49 7.40
C GLU A 282 -23.72 -21.50 7.75
N LYS A 283 -24.01 -22.48 8.63
CA LYS A 283 -23.00 -23.41 9.14
C LYS A 283 -22.27 -24.23 8.06
N ASN A 284 -22.93 -24.46 6.92
CA ASN A 284 -22.43 -25.25 5.80
C ASN A 284 -22.08 -24.40 4.57
N PHE A 285 -22.46 -23.12 4.57
CA PHE A 285 -22.27 -22.25 3.41
C PHE A 285 -22.12 -20.81 3.88
N TRP A 286 -21.07 -20.14 3.42
CA TRP A 286 -20.92 -18.71 3.63
C TRP A 286 -20.37 -18.06 2.37
N ALA A 287 -20.82 -16.84 2.14
CA ALA A 287 -20.39 -16.01 1.04
C ALA A 287 -20.37 -14.56 1.51
N HIS A 288 -19.23 -13.91 1.36
CA HIS A 288 -19.03 -12.50 1.62
C HIS A 288 -18.34 -11.89 0.40
N ALA A 289 -18.99 -10.94 -0.26
CA ALA A 289 -18.43 -10.25 -1.40
C ALA A 289 -18.59 -8.75 -1.22
N TRP A 290 -17.59 -7.99 -1.65
CA TRP A 290 -17.66 -6.54 -1.69
C TRP A 290 -16.96 -6.03 -2.95
N GLY A 291 -17.40 -4.87 -3.43
CA GLY A 291 -16.82 -4.23 -4.59
C GLY A 291 -16.95 -2.72 -4.46
N ASN A 292 -15.97 -2.01 -4.99
CA ASN A 292 -15.92 -0.57 -5.10
C ASN A 292 -15.43 -0.22 -6.50
N VAL A 293 -16.08 0.76 -7.12
CA VAL A 293 -15.66 1.34 -8.40
C VAL A 293 -15.71 2.86 -8.28
N MET A 294 -14.65 3.51 -8.75
CA MET A 294 -14.58 4.94 -8.93
C MET A 294 -14.50 5.21 -10.44
N PRO A 295 -15.65 5.44 -11.09
CA PRO A 295 -15.72 5.56 -12.54
C PRO A 295 -15.30 6.93 -13.05
N TYR A 296 -15.16 7.92 -12.16
CA TYR A 296 -14.91 9.30 -12.52
C TYR A 296 -14.05 9.99 -11.47
N HIS A 297 -12.98 10.61 -11.94
CA HIS A 297 -12.02 11.37 -11.14
C HIS A 297 -12.05 12.84 -11.60
N VAL A 298 -12.25 13.77 -10.68
CA VAL A 298 -12.32 15.20 -10.99
C VAL A 298 -10.98 15.67 -11.50
N LYS A 299 -10.95 16.24 -12.70
CA LYS A 299 -9.76 16.87 -13.26
C LYS A 299 -9.42 18.12 -12.45
N THR A 300 -8.25 18.13 -11.83
CA THR A 300 -7.68 19.30 -11.15
C THR A 300 -6.67 20.00 -12.07
N ALA A 301 -6.28 21.23 -11.73
CA ALA A 301 -5.24 21.98 -12.45
C ALA A 301 -3.81 21.60 -12.00
N ASP A 302 -3.68 20.53 -11.22
CA ASP A 302 -2.40 20.09 -10.68
C ASP A 302 -1.58 19.38 -11.76
N GLU A 303 -0.37 19.87 -12.02
CA GLU A 303 0.53 19.33 -13.06
C GLU A 303 0.88 17.86 -12.80
N TYR A 304 0.93 17.45 -11.54
CA TYR A 304 1.22 16.07 -11.14
C TYR A 304 -0.04 15.20 -10.99
N SER A 305 -1.21 15.68 -11.42
CA SER A 305 -2.42 14.86 -11.44
C SER A 305 -2.24 13.66 -12.39
N TYR A 306 -2.77 12.50 -11.99
CA TYR A 306 -2.77 11.31 -12.85
C TYR A 306 -3.52 11.55 -14.17
N HIS A 307 -4.45 12.51 -14.22
CA HIS A 307 -5.08 12.98 -15.46
C HIS A 307 -4.08 13.36 -16.54
N THR A 308 -3.00 14.04 -16.15
CA THR A 308 -1.95 14.52 -17.05
C THR A 308 -1.17 13.36 -17.65
N TYR A 309 -0.84 12.36 -16.83
CA TYR A 309 0.05 11.26 -17.22
C TYR A 309 -0.68 10.07 -17.86
N ASN A 310 -1.94 9.83 -17.51
CA ASN A 310 -2.73 8.72 -18.03
C ASN A 310 -3.52 9.07 -19.32
N GLY A 311 -3.36 10.28 -19.84
CA GLY A 311 -4.04 10.71 -21.06
C GLY A 311 -5.55 10.94 -20.89
N GLY A 312 -6.02 11.21 -19.66
CA GLY A 312 -7.41 11.53 -19.35
C GLY A 312 -8.02 10.72 -18.21
N GLN A 313 -9.35 10.54 -18.26
CA GLN A 313 -10.10 9.79 -17.26
C GLN A 313 -9.62 8.34 -17.14
N TRP A 314 -9.76 7.78 -15.93
CA TRP A 314 -9.51 6.37 -15.66
C TRP A 314 -10.61 5.82 -14.74
N VAL A 315 -10.53 4.52 -14.47
CA VAL A 315 -11.42 3.84 -13.53
C VAL A 315 -10.58 3.11 -12.51
N ASP A 316 -10.81 3.43 -11.25
CA ASP A 316 -10.26 2.69 -10.12
C ASP A 316 -11.29 1.71 -9.59
N TYR A 317 -10.84 0.52 -9.19
CA TYR A 317 -11.75 -0.46 -8.60
C TYR A 317 -11.03 -1.39 -7.64
N SER A 318 -11.78 -1.84 -6.65
CA SER A 318 -11.36 -2.84 -5.69
C SER A 318 -12.51 -3.78 -5.37
N GLY A 319 -12.20 -4.99 -4.94
CA GLY A 319 -13.22 -5.92 -4.51
C GLY A 319 -12.63 -7.18 -3.94
N GLY A 320 -13.47 -7.95 -3.28
CA GLY A 320 -13.09 -9.24 -2.74
C GLY A 320 -14.29 -10.17 -2.65
N LEU A 321 -13.94 -11.44 -2.55
CA LEU A 321 -14.87 -12.53 -2.39
C LEU A 321 -14.28 -13.50 -1.37
N ILE A 322 -15.12 -13.95 -0.46
CA ILE A 322 -14.84 -15.05 0.47
C ILE A 322 -16.01 -16.01 0.30
N PHE A 323 -15.68 -17.24 -0.03
CA PHE A 323 -16.63 -18.32 -0.27
C PHE A 323 -16.17 -19.55 0.49
N GLY A 324 -17.09 -20.22 1.15
CA GLY A 324 -16.84 -21.54 1.71
C GLY A 324 -18.08 -22.40 1.75
N TYR A 325 -17.85 -23.70 1.52
CA TYR A 325 -18.92 -24.69 1.41
C TYR A 325 -18.49 -26.02 2.01
N LYS A 326 -19.32 -26.59 2.89
CA LYS A 326 -19.13 -27.94 3.44
C LYS A 326 -19.92 -28.94 2.60
N LEU A 327 -19.21 -29.69 1.75
CA LEU A 327 -19.78 -30.79 0.97
C LEU A 327 -20.29 -31.93 1.87
N SER A 328 -19.61 -32.15 3.00
CA SER A 328 -20.02 -33.10 4.03
C SER A 328 -19.55 -32.64 5.41
N LYS A 329 -19.72 -33.47 6.45
CA LYS A 329 -19.15 -33.19 7.78
C LYS A 329 -17.62 -33.22 7.80
N SER A 330 -17.01 -33.97 6.88
CA SER A 330 -15.56 -34.13 6.80
C SER A 330 -14.92 -33.33 5.67
N LEU A 331 -15.66 -33.01 4.59
CA LEU A 331 -15.11 -32.35 3.41
C LEU A 331 -15.64 -30.93 3.25
N GLY A 332 -14.74 -29.96 3.17
CA GLY A 332 -15.04 -28.55 2.90
C GLY A 332 -14.18 -27.98 1.79
N LEU A 333 -14.70 -26.97 1.11
CA LEU A 333 -14.03 -26.19 0.09
C LEU A 333 -14.05 -24.72 0.52
N PHE A 334 -12.99 -23.98 0.18
CA PHE A 334 -12.97 -22.53 0.32
C PHE A 334 -12.26 -21.88 -0.86
N ALA A 335 -12.68 -20.65 -1.16
CA ALA A 335 -12.02 -19.77 -2.10
C ALA A 335 -12.19 -18.33 -1.60
N GLU A 336 -11.08 -17.62 -1.47
CA GLU A 336 -11.08 -16.24 -1.03
C GLU A 336 -10.05 -15.43 -1.78
N GLY A 337 -10.32 -14.14 -1.96
CA GLY A 337 -9.35 -13.25 -2.55
C GLY A 337 -9.84 -11.81 -2.62
N LYS A 338 -8.89 -10.91 -2.83
CA LYS A 338 -9.11 -9.50 -3.09
C LYS A 338 -8.30 -9.06 -4.31
N TYR A 339 -8.82 -8.06 -5.00
CA TYR A 339 -8.16 -7.42 -6.12
C TYR A 339 -8.32 -5.91 -6.01
N ASN A 340 -7.26 -5.18 -6.30
CA ASN A 340 -7.25 -3.73 -6.33
C ASN A 340 -6.52 -3.25 -7.59
N LYS A 341 -7.09 -2.24 -8.25
CA LYS A 341 -6.45 -1.47 -9.31
C LYS A 341 -6.73 0.01 -9.08
N TYR A 342 -5.73 0.72 -8.57
CA TYR A 342 -5.75 2.17 -8.38
C TYR A 342 -4.63 2.82 -9.21
N TRP A 343 -4.96 3.87 -9.95
CA TRP A 343 -4.05 4.51 -10.91
C TRP A 343 -3.44 3.47 -11.87
N ASN A 344 -2.10 3.40 -11.94
CA ASN A 344 -1.32 2.43 -12.69
C ASN A 344 -0.84 1.23 -11.83
N ARG A 345 -1.31 1.09 -10.59
CA ARG A 345 -0.91 0.02 -9.66
C ARG A 345 -1.99 -1.05 -9.57
N ARG A 346 -1.55 -2.31 -9.46
CA ARG A 346 -2.43 -3.49 -9.33
C ARG A 346 -1.85 -4.42 -8.29
N TRP A 347 -2.69 -4.84 -7.35
CA TRP A 347 -2.30 -5.85 -6.37
C TRP A 347 -3.50 -6.70 -6.00
N HIS A 348 -3.21 -7.95 -5.67
CA HIS A 348 -4.22 -8.95 -5.39
C HIS A 348 -3.64 -10.00 -4.47
N GLU A 349 -4.52 -10.70 -3.79
CA GLU A 349 -4.21 -11.80 -2.88
C GLU A 349 -5.35 -12.80 -3.02
N PHE A 350 -5.03 -14.08 -3.12
CA PHE A 350 -6.04 -15.12 -3.19
C PHE A 350 -5.56 -16.41 -2.52
N SER A 351 -6.51 -17.17 -2.00
CA SER A 351 -6.30 -18.49 -1.44
C SER A 351 -7.49 -19.37 -1.80
N MET A 352 -7.22 -20.64 -2.10
CA MET A 352 -8.27 -21.63 -2.37
C MET A 352 -7.80 -22.99 -1.89
N GLY A 353 -8.72 -23.80 -1.41
CA GLY A 353 -8.33 -25.09 -0.88
C GLY A 353 -9.48 -26.01 -0.52
N VAL A 354 -9.09 -27.22 -0.15
CA VAL A 354 -9.96 -28.31 0.27
C VAL A 354 -9.51 -28.76 1.65
N ASN A 355 -10.44 -28.79 2.61
CA ASN A 355 -10.18 -29.26 3.95
C ASN A 355 -10.88 -30.61 4.15
N TYR A 356 -10.11 -31.63 4.59
CA TYR A 356 -10.64 -32.94 4.97
C TYR A 356 -10.36 -33.23 6.45
N ILE A 357 -11.41 -33.37 7.24
CA ILE A 357 -11.34 -33.72 8.67
C ILE A 357 -11.34 -35.24 8.80
N ILE A 358 -10.26 -35.79 9.32
CA ILE A 358 -10.13 -37.21 9.69
C ILE A 358 -10.55 -37.37 11.15
N PHE A 359 -11.44 -38.32 11.43
CA PHE A 359 -11.92 -38.66 12.77
C PHE A 359 -11.19 -39.87 13.33
#